data_AF-A0A7Y7M5J0-F1
#
_entry.id   AF-A0A7Y7M5J0-F1
#
_cell.length_a   1.000
_cell.length_b   1.000
_cell.length_c   1.000
_cell.angle_alpha   90.00
_cell.angle_beta   90.00
_cell.angle_gamma   90.00
#
_symmetry.space_group_name_H-M   'P 1'
#
loop_
_entity.id
_entity.type
_entity.pdbx_description
1 polymer ?
#
loop_
_entity_poly.entity_id
_entity_poly.type
_entity_poly.pdbx_seq_one_letter_code
_entity_poly.pdbx_strand_id
1 'polypeptide(L)'
;MNKFDPDSKLLEIVAAEDRHPDRSDGKPQRFSPWQQPLVKVGYLYGKAVAYTRSYGLVEWYDPDRTYRIEWFPADQIMRVERAVWHGK
;
A
#
# COMPACT_ATOMS: atom_id res chain seq x y z
N MET A 1 0.97 8.75 23.85
CA MET A 1 0.57 7.86 22.74
C MET A 1 0.43 8.74 21.51
N ASN A 2 1.50 8.89 20.73
CA ASN A 2 1.53 9.80 19.58
C ASN A 2 0.59 9.28 18.50
N LYS A 3 -0.43 10.09 18.19
CA LYS A 3 -1.32 9.91 17.06
C LYS A 3 -0.64 10.58 15.86
N PHE A 4 -0.29 9.78 14.86
CA PHE A 4 0.35 10.19 13.60
C PHE A 4 1.82 10.62 13.72
N ASP A 5 2.73 9.65 13.75
CA ASP A 5 4.14 9.85 13.37
C ASP A 5 4.27 9.56 11.86
N PRO A 6 4.22 10.58 10.98
CA PRO A 6 4.43 10.40 9.54
C PRO A 6 5.79 9.76 9.22
N ASP A 7 6.80 10.00 10.07
CA ASP A 7 8.11 9.35 10.00
C ASP A 7 8.02 7.82 10.18
N SER A 8 7.18 7.34 11.10
CA SER A 8 7.02 5.89 11.33
C SER A 8 6.41 5.18 10.13
N LYS A 9 5.43 5.79 9.44
CA LYS A 9 4.87 5.23 8.20
C LYS A 9 5.87 5.24 7.05
N LEU A 10 6.64 6.31 6.92
CA LEU A 10 7.67 6.39 5.90
C LEU A 10 8.74 5.31 6.10
N LEU A 11 9.15 5.05 7.34
CA LEU A 11 10.08 3.99 7.69
C LEU A 11 9.52 2.60 7.37
N GLU A 12 8.24 2.35 7.68
CA GLU A 12 7.56 1.09 7.33
C GLU A 12 7.51 0.87 5.81
N ILE A 13 7.24 1.92 5.02
CA ILE A 13 7.26 1.87 3.55
C ILE A 13 8.67 1.55 3.05
N VAL A 14 9.70 2.23 3.55
CA VAL A 14 11.10 1.96 3.19
C VAL A 14 11.47 0.52 3.51
N ALA A 15 11.08 0.01 4.69
CA ALA A 15 11.34 -1.37 5.09
C ALA A 15 10.52 -2.38 4.27
N ALA A 16 9.32 -2.03 3.81
CA ALA A 16 8.52 -2.85 2.92
C ALA A 16 9.10 -2.90 1.49
N GLU A 17 9.71 -1.82 1.01
CA GLU A 17 10.38 -1.79 -0.29
C GLU A 17 11.55 -2.79 -0.39
N ASP A 18 12.33 -2.99 0.69
CA ASP A 18 13.42 -3.99 0.71
C ASP A 18 12.91 -5.44 0.66
N ARG A 19 11.65 -5.64 1.07
CA ARG A 19 10.93 -6.92 1.06
C ARG A 19 10.18 -7.18 -0.25
N HIS A 20 10.50 -6.45 -1.32
CA HIS A 20 9.87 -6.68 -2.63
C HIS A 20 10.07 -8.15 -3.07
N PRO A 21 9.00 -8.84 -3.53
CA PRO A 21 9.05 -10.28 -3.86
C PRO A 21 9.99 -10.59 -5.03
N ASP A 22 10.16 -9.67 -5.98
CA ASP A 22 11.08 -9.79 -7.11
C ASP A 22 11.98 -8.56 -7.26
N ARG A 23 13.25 -8.66 -6.84
CA ARG A 23 14.21 -7.54 -6.92
C ARG A 23 14.59 -7.14 -8.35
N SER A 24 14.26 -7.97 -9.35
CA SER A 24 14.53 -7.68 -10.77
C SER A 24 13.42 -6.89 -11.46
N ASP A 25 12.24 -6.75 -10.82
CA ASP A 25 11.07 -6.05 -11.36
C ASP A 25 11.22 -4.51 -11.42
N GLY A 26 12.38 -4.02 -10.99
CA GLY A 26 12.78 -2.62 -11.04
C GLY A 26 12.72 -1.93 -9.67
N LYS A 27 13.07 -0.65 -9.66
CA LYS A 27 13.04 0.16 -8.43
C LYS A 27 11.60 0.56 -8.10
N PRO A 28 11.15 0.42 -6.85
CA PRO A 28 9.86 0.93 -6.40
C PRO A 28 9.71 2.43 -6.70
N GLN A 29 8.56 2.79 -7.27
CA GLN A 29 8.13 4.17 -7.46
C GLN A 29 7.03 4.49 -6.45
N ARG A 30 7.25 5.53 -5.65
CA ARG A 30 6.27 5.96 -4.63
C ARG A 30 5.21 6.87 -5.24
N PHE A 31 3.98 6.70 -4.79
CA PHE A 31 2.94 7.70 -5.02
C PHE A 31 3.17 8.89 -4.09
N SER A 32 2.84 10.09 -4.57
CA SER A 32 2.75 11.26 -3.69
C SER A 32 1.74 10.98 -2.57
N PRO A 33 1.98 11.39 -1.32
CA PRO A 33 1.06 11.19 -0.20
C PRO A 33 -0.38 11.66 -0.48
N TRP A 34 -0.54 12.64 -1.38
CA TRP A 34 -1.83 13.24 -1.76
C TRP A 34 -2.49 12.56 -2.96
N GLN A 35 -1.81 11.63 -3.62
CA GLN A 35 -2.24 10.99 -4.87
C GLN A 35 -2.23 9.46 -4.79
N GLN A 36 -2.23 8.90 -3.58
CA GLN A 36 -2.29 7.47 -3.35
C GLN A 36 -3.65 6.92 -3.82
N PRO A 37 -3.66 6.01 -4.82
CA PRO A 37 -4.91 5.41 -5.30
C PRO A 37 -5.58 4.58 -4.21
N LEU A 38 -6.91 4.68 -4.10
CA LEU A 38 -7.71 3.73 -3.34
C LEU A 38 -7.81 2.43 -4.14
N VAL A 39 -7.51 1.32 -3.47
CA VAL A 39 -7.45 0.01 -4.12
C VAL A 39 -8.20 -1.05 -3.33
N LYS A 40 -8.56 -2.13 -4.03
CA LYS A 40 -9.10 -3.36 -3.49
C LYS A 40 -8.26 -4.53 -3.98
N VAL A 41 -7.92 -5.44 -3.07
CA VAL A 41 -7.24 -6.71 -3.37
C VAL A 41 -8.06 -7.84 -2.76
N GLY A 42 -8.75 -8.63 -3.58
CA GLY A 42 -9.72 -9.61 -3.08
C GLY A 42 -10.84 -8.95 -2.25
N TYR A 43 -10.82 -9.15 -0.93
CA TYR A 43 -11.76 -8.55 0.04
C TYR A 43 -11.19 -7.36 0.82
N LEU A 44 -9.90 -7.07 0.65
CA LEU A 44 -9.17 -6.02 1.37
C LEU A 44 -9.32 -4.69 0.64
N TYR A 45 -9.54 -3.61 1.39
CA TYR A 45 -9.53 -2.24 0.90
C TYR A 45 -8.37 -1.47 1.51
N GLY A 46 -7.53 -0.88 0.66
CA GLY A 46 -6.32 -0.19 1.09
C GLY A 46 -5.98 1.00 0.19
N LYS A 47 -4.74 1.48 0.33
CA LYS A 47 -4.14 2.51 -0.51
C LYS A 47 -2.86 1.98 -1.13
N ALA A 48 -2.68 2.19 -2.44
CA ALA A 48 -1.40 1.93 -3.07
C ALA A 48 -0.41 3.05 -2.75
N VAL A 49 0.73 2.71 -2.14
CA VAL A 49 1.74 3.66 -1.67
C VAL A 49 2.99 3.66 -2.55
N ALA A 50 3.30 2.53 -3.18
CA ALA A 50 4.35 2.40 -4.18
C ALA A 50 3.99 1.32 -5.21
N TYR A 51 4.74 1.26 -6.31
CA TYR A 51 4.58 0.24 -7.34
C TYR A 51 5.89 -0.02 -8.08
N THR A 52 5.98 -1.18 -8.68
CA THR A 52 6.99 -1.61 -9.66
C THR A 52 6.26 -1.97 -10.95
N ARG A 53 6.95 -2.62 -11.90
CA ARG A 53 6.32 -2.97 -13.18
C ARG A 53 5.18 -3.99 -13.00
N SER A 54 5.36 -4.94 -12.09
CA SER A 54 4.49 -6.10 -11.93
C SER A 54 3.83 -6.18 -10.56
N TYR A 55 4.19 -5.30 -9.61
CA TYR A 55 3.63 -5.30 -8.25
C TYR A 55 3.21 -3.91 -7.78
N GLY A 56 2.26 -3.88 -6.85
CA GLY A 56 1.90 -2.69 -6.08
C GLY A 56 2.06 -2.93 -4.58
N LEU A 57 2.62 -1.95 -3.88
CA LEU A 57 2.71 -1.93 -2.43
C LEU A 57 1.46 -1.28 -1.88
N VAL A 58 0.70 -2.02 -1.08
CA VAL A 58 -0.59 -1.60 -0.55
C VAL A 58 -0.52 -1.51 0.96
N GLU A 59 -0.94 -0.39 1.52
CA GLU A 59 -1.19 -0.24 2.96
C GLU A 59 -2.68 -0.38 3.27
N TRP A 60 -2.99 -1.01 4.41
CA TRP A 60 -4.36 -1.12 4.93
C TRP A 60 -4.37 -1.26 6.45
N TYR A 61 -5.57 -1.23 7.02
CA TYR A 61 -5.79 -1.54 8.43
C TYR A 61 -6.69 -2.76 8.55
N ASP A 62 -6.26 -3.72 9.37
CA ASP A 62 -7.11 -4.84 9.78
C ASP A 62 -8.28 -4.36 10.67
N PRO A 63 -9.32 -5.18 10.89
CA PRO A 63 -10.48 -4.80 11.72
C PRO A 63 -10.12 -4.36 13.15
N ASP A 64 -9.02 -4.88 13.69
CA ASP A 64 -8.44 -4.56 15.00
C ASP A 64 -7.60 -3.26 15.00
N ARG A 65 -7.53 -2.55 13.86
CA ARG A 65 -6.70 -1.37 13.61
C ARG A 65 -5.20 -1.64 13.54
N THR A 66 -4.78 -2.88 13.38
CA THR A 66 -3.39 -3.21 13.08
C THR A 66 -3.04 -2.69 11.69
N TYR A 67 -1.98 -1.89 11.61
CA TYR A 67 -1.45 -1.40 10.33
C TYR A 67 -0.74 -2.54 9.60
N ARG A 68 -1.00 -2.65 8.30
CA ARG A 68 -0.39 -3.64 7.43
C ARG A 68 0.09 -2.98 6.14
N ILE A 69 1.17 -3.52 5.59
CA ILE A 69 1.74 -3.10 4.32
C ILE A 69 2.37 -4.30 3.62
N GLU A 70 2.01 -4.53 2.36
CA GLU A 70 2.44 -5.73 1.62
C GLU A 70 2.44 -5.48 0.09
N TRP A 71 3.27 -6.26 -0.61
CA TRP A 71 3.33 -6.29 -2.06
C TRP A 71 2.32 -7.27 -2.64
N PHE A 72 1.53 -6.81 -3.60
CA PHE A 72 0.60 -7.65 -4.35
C PHE A 72 0.93 -7.60 -5.85
N PRO A 73 0.77 -8.71 -6.59
CA PRO A 73 0.79 -8.70 -8.04
C PRO A 73 -0.20 -7.66 -8.60
N ALA A 74 0.24 -6.88 -9.59
CA ALA A 74 -0.54 -5.75 -10.10
C ALA A 74 -1.88 -6.17 -10.71
N ASP A 75 -1.98 -7.39 -11.25
CA ASP A 75 -3.20 -7.99 -11.79
C ASP A 75 -4.25 -8.32 -10.71
N GLN A 76 -3.84 -8.40 -9.43
CA GLN A 76 -4.74 -8.58 -8.29
C GLN A 76 -5.24 -7.27 -7.69
N ILE A 77 -4.65 -6.13 -8.09
CA ILE A 77 -4.95 -4.82 -7.52
C ILE A 77 -5.98 -4.11 -8.40
N MET A 78 -7.18 -3.91 -7.86
CA MET A 78 -8.22 -3.13 -8.52
C MET A 78 -8.27 -1.72 -7.95
N ARG A 79 -8.22 -0.70 -8.81
CA ARG A 79 -8.51 0.68 -8.40
C ARG A 79 -10.00 0.81 -8.13
N VAL A 80 -10.35 1.54 -7.08
CA VAL A 80 -11.74 1.78 -6.69
C VAL A 80 -11.97 3.25 -6.39
N GLU A 81 -13.18 3.72 -6.65
CA GLU A 81 -13.58 5.08 -6.32
C GLU A 81 -13.89 5.23 -4.82
N ARG A 82 -13.82 6.46 -4.31
CA ARG A 82 -14.11 6.75 -2.90
C ARG A 82 -15.51 6.29 -2.48
N ALA A 83 -16.49 6.35 -3.38
CA ALA A 83 -17.89 5.99 -3.11
C ALA A 83 -18.09 4.49 -2.77
N VAL A 84 -17.20 3.62 -3.26
CA VAL A 84 -17.27 2.15 -3.08
C VAL A 84 -16.15 1.60 -2.19
N TRP A 85 -15.27 2.48 -1.70
CA TRP A 85 -14.14 2.08 -0.86
C TRP A 85 -14.58 1.99 0.61
N HIS A 86 -14.39 0.81 1.20
CA HIS A 86 -14.80 0.50 2.58
C HIS A 86 -13.63 0.29 3.54
N GLY A 87 -12.42 0.68 3.15
CA GLY A 87 -11.26 0.67 4.04
C GLY A 87 -11.41 1.68 5.18
N LYS A 88 -10.56 1.55 6.19
CA LYS A 88 -10.54 2.46 7.35
C LYS A 88 -9.31 3.36 7.34
#